data_AF-Q1QGA7-F1
#
_entry.id   AF-Q1QGA7-F1
#
_cell.length_a   1.000
_cell.length_b   1.000
_cell.length_c   1.000
_cell.angle_alpha   90.00
_cell.angle_beta   90.00
_cell.angle_gamma   90.00
#
_symmetry.space_group_name_H-M   'P 1'
#
loop_
_entity.id
_entity.type
_entity.pdbx_description
1 polymer ?
#
loop_
_entity_poly.entity_id
_entity_poly.type
_entity_poly.pdbx_seq_one_letter_code
_entity_poly.pdbx_strand_id
1 'polypeptide(L)'
;MESKATRRVQNYPLTGLNVTHSGDHRVGGKRECLVEPVIIAIASVMSWRPQWPECGLAWIEAFDSIPLLVIVEVMRDLDLFKEQSIARYLSMIIHNNLMKVLDPPPDPKPARKAYVYKCGPRKPKVGQALA
;
A
#
# COMPACT_ATOMS: atom_id res chain seq x y z
N MET A 1 -58.63 40.93 4.24
CA MET A 1 -57.28 41.00 3.65
C MET A 1 -56.40 40.07 4.47
N GLU A 2 -56.53 38.73 4.39
CA GLU A 2 -56.16 37.84 3.27
C GLU A 2 -54.74 38.17 2.74
N SER A 3 -53.73 37.30 2.67
CA SER A 3 -53.68 35.83 2.78
C SER A 3 -52.25 35.31 3.01
N LYS A 4 -52.18 34.09 3.52
CA LYS A 4 -51.03 33.18 3.72
C LYS A 4 -50.17 32.96 2.46
N ALA A 5 -48.88 32.64 2.64
CA ALA A 5 -48.16 31.78 1.70
C ALA A 5 -46.96 31.04 2.36
N THR A 6 -47.27 29.89 2.96
CA THR A 6 -46.34 28.80 3.25
C THR A 6 -45.76 28.25 1.95
N ARG A 7 -44.44 28.35 1.72
CA ARG A 7 -43.83 27.79 0.50
C ARG A 7 -43.48 26.31 0.70
N ARG A 8 -44.49 25.51 0.33
CA ARG A 8 -44.50 24.13 -0.18
C ARG A 8 -43.14 23.47 -0.44
N VAL A 9 -42.97 22.30 0.18
CA VAL A 9 -42.14 21.17 -0.27
C VAL A 9 -42.49 20.85 -1.73
N GLN A 10 -41.50 20.87 -2.63
CA GLN A 10 -41.64 20.30 -3.97
C GLN A 10 -41.16 18.85 -3.95
N ASN A 11 -42.13 17.94 -3.77
CA ASN A 11 -42.06 16.58 -4.26
C ASN A 11 -42.00 16.63 -5.80
N TYR A 12 -40.97 16.03 -6.40
CA TYR A 12 -40.98 15.71 -7.81
C TYR A 12 -41.43 14.25 -7.97
N PRO A 13 -42.47 13.98 -8.78
CA PRO A 13 -43.01 12.64 -8.94
C PRO A 13 -42.10 11.71 -9.74
N LEU A 14 -41.94 10.49 -9.25
CA LEU A 14 -41.51 9.31 -10.02
C LEU A 14 -42.62 8.95 -11.01
N THR A 15 -42.31 8.85 -12.31
CA THR A 15 -42.62 7.71 -13.20
C THR A 15 -42.47 8.08 -14.67
N GLY A 16 -41.82 7.20 -15.45
CA GLY A 16 -42.10 7.09 -16.89
C GLY A 16 -40.94 7.36 -17.84
N LEU A 17 -39.86 6.57 -17.78
CA LEU A 17 -39.10 6.26 -19.01
C LEU A 17 -38.89 4.75 -19.10
N ASN A 18 -39.72 4.12 -19.93
CA ASN A 18 -39.48 2.80 -20.49
C ASN A 18 -38.17 2.87 -21.29
N VAL A 19 -37.10 2.26 -20.77
CA VAL A 19 -35.95 1.90 -21.60
C VAL A 19 -36.11 0.42 -21.94
N THR A 20 -36.49 0.20 -23.20
CA THR A 20 -36.53 -1.08 -23.87
C THR A 20 -35.21 -1.83 -23.71
N HIS A 21 -35.33 -3.12 -23.36
CA HIS A 21 -34.28 -4.12 -23.60
C HIS A 21 -33.79 -4.03 -25.05
N SER A 22 -32.50 -3.78 -25.24
CA SER A 22 -31.64 -4.39 -26.26
C SER A 22 -30.42 -3.49 -26.46
N GLY A 23 -29.26 -3.99 -26.01
CA GLY A 23 -28.02 -3.24 -26.04
C GLY A 23 -26.96 -4.05 -25.32
N ASP A 24 -26.51 -5.08 -26.01
CA ASP A 24 -25.38 -5.95 -25.71
C ASP A 24 -24.17 -5.15 -25.17
N HIS A 25 -24.11 -4.91 -23.86
CA HIS A 25 -22.90 -4.47 -23.19
C HIS A 25 -22.07 -5.70 -22.82
N ARG A 26 -21.57 -6.38 -23.85
CA ARG A 26 -20.25 -7.00 -23.76
C ARG A 26 -19.22 -5.89 -23.56
N VAL A 27 -19.04 -5.45 -22.32
CA VAL A 27 -17.81 -4.73 -21.95
C VAL A 27 -16.72 -5.79 -21.92
N GLY A 28 -16.13 -5.98 -23.10
CA GLY A 28 -14.89 -6.72 -23.26
C GLY A 28 -13.81 -6.12 -22.36
N GLY A 29 -12.93 -7.00 -21.88
CA GLY A 29 -11.63 -6.62 -21.37
C GLY A 29 -11.52 -6.44 -19.85
N LYS A 30 -11.65 -7.52 -19.06
CA LYS A 30 -11.11 -7.58 -17.68
C LYS A 30 -9.65 -7.12 -17.56
N ARG A 31 -8.92 -7.11 -18.68
CA ARG A 31 -7.51 -6.70 -18.80
C ARG A 31 -7.31 -5.18 -18.85
N GLU A 32 -8.34 -4.39 -19.13
CA GLU A 32 -8.18 -2.96 -19.48
C GLU A 32 -8.33 -1.99 -18.31
N CYS A 33 -8.87 -2.42 -17.16
CA CYS A 33 -8.87 -1.60 -15.96
C CYS A 33 -7.56 -1.78 -15.16
N LEU A 34 -6.40 -1.42 -15.75
CA LEU A 34 -5.15 -1.26 -15.00
C LEU A 34 -5.22 -0.06 -14.04
N VAL A 35 -6.08 0.90 -14.38
CA VAL A 35 -6.20 2.20 -13.72
C VAL A 35 -6.76 2.07 -12.30
N GLU A 36 -7.80 1.28 -12.10
CA GLU A 36 -8.45 1.14 -10.78
C GLU A 36 -7.53 0.57 -9.68
N PRO A 37 -6.86 -0.58 -9.87
CA PRO A 37 -5.99 -1.12 -8.81
C PRO A 37 -4.80 -0.20 -8.51
N VAL A 38 -4.30 0.55 -9.51
CA VAL A 38 -3.24 1.53 -9.34
C VAL A 38 -3.72 2.73 -8.52
N ILE A 39 -4.86 3.33 -8.85
CA ILE A 39 -5.42 4.47 -8.10
C ILE A 39 -5.68 4.09 -6.64
N ILE A 40 -6.31 2.93 -6.41
CA ILE A 40 -6.58 2.44 -5.05
C ILE A 40 -5.28 2.21 -4.27
N ALA A 41 -4.26 1.66 -4.93
CA ALA A 41 -2.97 1.42 -4.31
C ALA A 41 -2.29 2.72 -3.88
N ILE A 42 -2.26 3.74 -4.76
CA ILE A 42 -1.69 5.06 -4.47
C ILE A 42 -2.45 5.73 -3.32
N ALA A 43 -3.78 5.75 -3.37
CA ALA A 43 -4.60 6.33 -2.31
C ALA A 43 -4.32 5.68 -0.94
N SER A 44 -4.11 4.36 -0.92
CA SER A 44 -3.72 3.63 0.29
C SER A 44 -2.36 4.08 0.82
N VAL A 45 -1.36 4.23 -0.06
CA VAL A 45 -0.01 4.70 0.32
C VAL A 45 -0.05 6.11 0.88
N MET A 46 -0.80 7.01 0.24
CA MET A 46 -0.98 8.39 0.73
C MET A 46 -1.69 8.44 2.08
N SER A 47 -2.61 7.51 2.34
CA SER A 47 -3.28 7.40 3.63
C SER A 47 -2.32 6.91 4.74
N TRP A 48 -1.35 6.06 4.41
CA TRP A 48 -0.35 5.57 5.37
C TRP A 48 0.75 6.60 5.67
N ARG A 49 1.05 7.46 4.71
CA ARG A 49 2.16 8.43 4.76
C ARG A 49 1.71 9.81 4.26
N PRO A 50 0.85 10.50 5.02
CA PRO A 50 0.28 11.78 4.60
C PRO A 50 1.32 12.89 4.37
N GLN A 51 2.53 12.75 4.94
CA GLN A 51 3.63 13.72 4.80
C GLN A 51 4.44 13.55 3.51
N TRP A 52 4.37 12.40 2.82
CA TRP A 52 5.19 12.14 1.64
C TRP A 52 4.93 13.07 0.46
N PRO A 53 3.69 13.51 0.17
CA PRO A 53 3.44 14.55 -0.82
C PRO A 53 4.16 15.87 -0.54
N GLU A 54 4.49 16.18 0.71
CA GLU A 54 5.21 17.39 1.09
C GLU A 54 6.68 17.37 0.62
N CYS A 55 7.22 16.19 0.29
CA CYS A 55 8.53 16.05 -0.34
C CYS A 55 8.58 16.61 -1.77
N GLY A 56 7.43 17.00 -2.34
CA GLY A 56 7.33 17.71 -3.61
C GLY A 56 7.94 16.91 -4.77
N LEU A 57 8.93 17.49 -5.44
CA LEU A 57 9.54 16.88 -6.63
C LEU A 57 10.21 15.53 -6.33
N ALA A 58 10.83 15.36 -5.16
CA ALA A 58 11.46 14.10 -4.77
C ALA A 58 10.45 12.95 -4.69
N TRP A 59 9.21 13.24 -4.26
CA TRP A 59 8.12 12.27 -4.28
C TRP A 59 7.78 11.86 -5.71
N ILE A 60 7.62 12.83 -6.61
CA ILE A 60 7.24 12.59 -8.01
C ILE A 60 8.32 11.78 -8.72
N GLU A 61 9.59 12.17 -8.60
CA GLU A 61 10.72 11.47 -9.21
C GLU A 61 10.84 10.02 -8.70
N ALA A 62 10.70 9.83 -7.38
CA ALA A 62 10.75 8.49 -6.79
C ALA A 62 9.56 7.63 -7.27
N PHE A 63 8.37 8.22 -7.38
CA PHE A 63 7.19 7.52 -7.85
C PHE A 63 7.27 7.16 -9.34
N ASP A 64 7.71 8.08 -10.20
CA ASP A 64 7.88 7.87 -11.64
C ASP A 64 8.90 6.78 -11.97
N SER A 65 9.85 6.54 -11.07
CA SER A 65 10.82 5.44 -11.20
C SER A 65 10.20 4.04 -11.06
N ILE A 66 8.94 3.94 -10.58
CA ILE A 66 8.27 2.66 -10.35
C ILE A 66 7.52 2.23 -11.62
N PRO A 67 7.87 1.09 -12.26
CA PRO A 67 7.19 0.62 -13.48
C PRO A 67 5.86 -0.07 -13.14
N LEU A 68 4.86 0.70 -12.73
CA LEU A 68 3.59 0.21 -12.19
C LEU A 68 2.85 -0.75 -13.12
N LEU A 69 2.79 -0.43 -14.42
CA LEU A 69 2.09 -1.27 -15.40
C LEU A 69 2.72 -2.66 -15.51
N VAL A 70 4.05 -2.72 -15.59
CA VAL A 70 4.80 -3.97 -15.64
C VAL A 70 4.55 -4.80 -14.39
N ILE A 71 4.54 -4.17 -13.21
CA ILE A 71 4.27 -4.87 -11.95
C ILE A 71 2.87 -5.48 -11.96
N VAL A 72 1.84 -4.74 -12.39
CA VAL A 72 0.47 -5.24 -12.43
C VAL A 72 0.30 -6.36 -13.45
N GLU A 73 0.92 -6.23 -14.63
CA GLU A 73 0.93 -7.29 -15.65
C GLU A 73 1.55 -8.57 -15.09
N VAL A 74 2.74 -8.49 -14.48
CA VAL A 74 3.40 -9.64 -13.84
C VAL A 74 2.52 -10.25 -12.74
N MET A 75 1.86 -9.43 -11.92
CA MET A 75 0.97 -9.95 -10.86
C MET A 75 -0.24 -10.68 -11.44
N ARG A 76 -0.78 -10.24 -12.58
CA ARG A 76 -1.88 -10.93 -13.26
C ARG A 76 -1.41 -12.23 -13.92
N ASP A 77 -0.22 -12.21 -14.52
CA ASP A 77 0.33 -13.36 -15.23
C ASP A 77 0.77 -14.50 -14.30
N LEU A 78 1.13 -14.20 -13.05
CA LEU A 78 1.53 -15.19 -12.06
C LEU A 78 0.38 -16.11 -11.59
N ASP A 79 -0.88 -15.80 -11.93
CA ASP A 79 -2.13 -16.49 -11.49
C ASP A 79 -2.22 -16.77 -9.97
N LEU A 80 -1.36 -16.12 -9.18
CA LEU A 80 -1.30 -16.23 -7.72
C LEU A 80 -2.20 -15.18 -7.04
N PHE A 81 -2.43 -14.06 -7.73
CA PHE A 81 -3.13 -12.90 -7.19
C PHE A 81 -4.54 -12.82 -7.75
N LYS A 82 -5.53 -12.76 -6.85
CA LYS A 82 -6.90 -12.44 -7.26
C LYS A 82 -6.96 -10.97 -7.66
N GLU A 83 -7.74 -10.63 -8.68
CA GLU A 83 -7.88 -9.26 -9.20
C GLU A 83 -8.17 -8.24 -8.07
N GLN A 84 -9.13 -8.56 -7.19
CA GLN A 84 -9.52 -7.76 -6.03
C GLN A 84 -8.40 -7.52 -5.00
N SER A 85 -7.34 -8.32 -5.03
CA SER A 85 -6.21 -8.23 -4.10
C SER A 85 -5.00 -7.50 -4.69
N ILE A 86 -4.96 -7.29 -6.01
CA ILE A 86 -3.83 -6.65 -6.71
C ILE A 86 -3.52 -5.29 -6.08
N ALA A 87 -4.55 -4.45 -5.88
CA ALA A 87 -4.38 -3.12 -5.29
C ALA A 87 -3.68 -3.14 -3.92
N ARG A 88 -4.01 -4.13 -3.08
CA ARG A 88 -3.41 -4.29 -1.75
C ARG A 88 -1.93 -4.66 -1.81
N TYR A 89 -1.56 -5.56 -2.70
CA TYR A 89 -0.16 -5.96 -2.82
C TYR A 89 0.66 -4.90 -3.56
N LEU A 90 0.05 -4.25 -4.56
CA LEU A 90 0.66 -3.13 -5.26
C LEU A 90 0.96 -1.96 -4.31
N SER A 91 0.05 -1.62 -3.39
CA SER A 91 0.31 -0.56 -2.40
C SER A 91 1.49 -0.90 -1.49
N MET A 92 1.67 -2.16 -1.11
CA MET A 92 2.85 -2.61 -0.36
C MET A 92 4.14 -2.44 -1.17
N ILE A 93 4.12 -2.79 -2.46
CA ILE A 93 5.28 -2.64 -3.35
C ILE A 93 5.63 -1.16 -3.50
N ILE A 94 4.65 -0.31 -3.78
CA ILE A 94 4.82 1.14 -3.91
C ILE A 94 5.41 1.72 -2.61
N HIS A 95 4.77 1.46 -1.47
CA HIS A 95 5.24 1.91 -0.16
C HIS A 95 6.69 1.48 0.11
N ASN A 96 7.04 0.22 -0.13
CA ASN A 96 8.39 -0.28 0.15
C ASN A 96 9.46 0.34 -0.76
N ASN A 97 9.13 0.70 -2.00
CA ASN A 97 10.07 1.39 -2.88
C ASN A 97 10.28 2.84 -2.43
N LEU A 98 9.20 3.55 -2.14
CA LEU A 98 9.25 4.95 -1.72
C LEU A 98 9.91 5.11 -0.35
N MET A 99 9.66 4.19 0.59
CA MET A 99 10.35 4.14 1.88
C MET A 99 11.87 4.18 1.72
N LYS A 100 12.44 3.48 0.73
CA LYS A 100 13.89 3.44 0.54
C LYS A 100 14.47 4.79 0.12
N VAL A 101 13.68 5.61 -0.57
CA VAL A 101 14.11 6.89 -1.14
C VAL A 101 13.81 8.04 -0.19
N LEU A 102 12.62 8.07 0.39
CA LEU A 102 12.11 9.20 1.16
C LEU A 102 12.36 9.07 2.66
N ASP A 103 12.37 7.86 3.20
CA ASP A 103 12.59 7.58 4.63
C ASP A 103 13.61 6.42 4.80
N PRO A 104 14.87 6.59 4.32
CA PRO A 104 15.86 5.53 4.41
C PRO A 104 16.07 5.12 5.88
N PRO A 105 16.17 3.80 6.18
CA PRO A 105 16.40 3.33 7.53
C PRO A 105 17.65 3.98 8.13
N PRO A 106 17.63 4.34 9.42
CA PRO A 106 18.81 4.88 10.08
C PRO A 106 19.96 3.87 9.98
N ASP A 107 21.17 4.38 9.77
CA ASP A 107 22.36 3.54 9.65
C ASP A 107 22.45 2.53 10.80
N PRO A 108 22.81 1.27 10.51
CA PRO A 108 22.91 0.25 11.53
C PRO A 108 23.89 0.70 12.61
N LYS A 109 23.40 0.79 13.86
CA LYS A 109 24.24 1.15 15.01
C LYS A 109 25.46 0.22 15.03
N PRO A 110 26.68 0.76 15.22
CA PRO A 110 27.89 -0.05 15.16
C PRO A 110 27.77 -1.21 16.14
N ALA A 111 28.01 -2.44 15.65
CA ALA A 111 27.96 -3.64 16.46
C ALA A 111 28.89 -3.45 17.66
N ARG A 112 28.34 -3.56 18.88
CA ARG A 112 29.16 -3.54 20.10
C ARG A 112 30.13 -4.71 19.98
N LYS A 113 31.44 -4.40 19.95
CA LYS A 113 32.49 -5.42 19.94
C LYS A 113 32.24 -6.37 21.10
N ALA A 114 32.05 -7.65 20.80
CA ALA A 114 31.89 -8.67 21.83
C ALA A 114 33.13 -8.63 22.73
N TYR A 115 32.92 -8.44 24.03
CA TYR A 115 34.00 -8.55 25.00
C TYR A 115 34.43 -10.02 25.03
N VAL A 116 35.60 -10.32 24.47
CA VAL A 116 36.19 -11.66 24.54
C VAL A 116 36.64 -11.87 25.98
N TYR A 117 35.85 -12.59 26.77
CA TYR A 117 36.31 -13.09 28.07
C TYR A 117 37.42 -14.10 27.80
N LYS A 118 38.68 -13.69 28.01
CA LYS A 118 39.80 -14.64 28.02
C LYS A 118 39.59 -15.56 29.21
N CYS A 119 39.02 -16.75 28.98
CA CYS A 119 39.08 -17.84 29.95
C CYS A 119 40.56 -18.15 30.20
N GLY A 120 41.10 -17.60 31.28
CA GLY A 120 42.40 -18.03 31.80
C GLY A 120 42.36 -19.51 32.15
N PRO A 121 43.49 -20.23 32.11
CA PRO A 121 43.52 -21.65 32.41
C PRO A 121 42.99 -21.88 33.84
N ARG A 122 41.99 -22.75 33.98
CA ARG A 122 41.49 -23.17 35.30
C ARG A 122 42.64 -23.81 36.06
N LYS A 123 43.06 -23.22 37.19
CA LYS A 123 44.03 -23.84 38.09
C LYS A 123 43.46 -25.17 38.60
N PRO A 124 44.20 -26.31 38.54
CA PRO A 124 43.73 -27.56 39.09
C PRO A 124 43.60 -27.44 40.62
N LYS A 125 42.47 -27.89 41.16
CA LYS A 125 42.25 -27.97 42.62
C LYS A 125 43.22 -29.02 43.19
N VAL A 126 44.17 -28.58 43.99
CA VAL A 126 45.05 -29.45 44.77
C VAL A 126 44.30 -29.89 46.02
N GLY A 127 44.21 -31.20 46.23
CA GLY A 127 43.92 -31.79 47.54
C GLY A 127 42.53 -32.40 47.68
N GLN A 128 42.43 -33.72 47.44
CA GLN A 128 41.65 -34.63 48.28
C GLN A 128 41.97 -36.08 47.90
N ALA A 129 42.95 -36.66 48.60
CA ALA A 129 43.08 -38.09 48.81
C ALA A 129 43.98 -38.31 50.02
N LEU A 130 43.39 -38.37 51.21
CA LEU A 130 44.00 -38.98 52.40
C LEU A 130 42.94 -39.19 53.49
N ALA A 131 42.48 -40.43 53.58
CA ALA A 131 42.16 -41.20 54.80
C ALA A 131 41.32 -42.42 54.39
#